data_AF-A0A7L4R3K5-F1
#
_entry.id   AF-A0A7L4R3K5-F1
#
_cell.length_a   1.000
_cell.length_b   1.000
_cell.length_c   1.000
_cell.angle_alpha   90.00
_cell.angle_beta   90.00
_cell.angle_gamma   90.00
#
_symmetry.space_group_name_H-M   'P 1'
#
loop_
_entity.id
_entity.type
_entity.pdbx_description
1 polymer ?
#
loop_
_entity_poly.entity_id
_entity_poly.type
_entity_poly.pdbx_seq_one_letter_code
_entity_poly.pdbx_strand_id
1 'polypeptide(L)'
;MRDANRDRRRSAVAALGLAVLLIIAPALALTAEYRIFPNGTAYQGTVQVENADRFEFAEVGLLGERIPVQVTGVSLSGNCSPCTFTWNDRSVITFPSGNYTVRYTGPITQNHLVVAFPEPYRVMVRVPPGLDVRNRLLGVISPAGAEVSEEKDGSLLVTWNSTRSAELRFYPPERELWLTWFGQFWIIIAIVLLLPFFLTRKRRSG
;
A
#
# COMPACT_ATOMS: atom_id res chain seq x y z
N MET A 1 34.21 -56.01 -1.73
CA MET A 1 32.89 -55.68 -1.14
C MET A 1 32.62 -54.20 -1.37
N ARG A 2 31.67 -53.86 -2.24
CA ARG A 2 31.43 -52.50 -2.77
C ARG A 2 30.43 -51.73 -1.90
N ASP A 3 30.71 -50.43 -1.80
CA ASP A 3 29.97 -49.37 -1.10
C ASP A 3 28.46 -49.32 -1.38
N ALA A 4 27.64 -49.94 -0.51
CA ALA A 4 26.18 -49.81 -0.57
C ALA A 4 25.61 -48.64 0.26
N ASN A 5 26.42 -48.03 1.14
CA ASN A 5 25.95 -47.05 2.11
C ASN A 5 26.06 -45.59 1.63
N ARG A 6 26.87 -45.33 0.59
CA ARG A 6 27.13 -43.98 0.07
C ARG A 6 25.98 -43.44 -0.81
N ASP A 7 25.25 -44.32 -1.48
CA ASP A 7 24.15 -43.95 -2.38
C ASP A 7 22.85 -43.57 -1.65
N ARG A 8 22.54 -44.21 -0.51
CA ARG A 8 21.34 -43.85 0.29
C ARG A 8 21.41 -42.44 0.87
N ARG A 9 22.58 -42.02 1.34
CA ARG A 9 22.78 -40.65 1.89
C ARG A 9 22.69 -39.58 0.79
N ARG A 10 23.15 -39.86 -0.43
CA ARG A 10 23.04 -38.94 -1.56
C ARG A 10 21.59 -38.77 -2.02
N SER A 11 20.81 -39.87 -2.05
CA SER A 11 19.39 -39.84 -2.40
C SER A 11 18.55 -39.06 -1.38
N ALA A 12 18.82 -39.24 -0.07
CA ALA A 12 18.10 -38.51 0.98
C ALA A 12 18.39 -36.99 0.98
N VAL A 13 19.63 -36.59 0.70
CA VAL A 13 20.01 -35.15 0.63
C VAL A 13 19.45 -34.50 -0.63
N ALA A 14 19.42 -35.21 -1.76
CA ALA A 14 18.82 -34.71 -3.00
C ALA A 14 17.28 -34.53 -2.86
N ALA A 15 16.60 -35.46 -2.17
CA ALA A 15 15.17 -35.36 -1.91
C ALA A 15 14.81 -34.19 -0.97
N LEU A 16 15.63 -33.93 0.04
CA LEU A 16 15.48 -32.77 0.94
C LEU A 16 15.72 -31.44 0.21
N GLY A 17 16.70 -31.37 -0.70
CA GLY A 17 16.94 -30.20 -1.54
C GLY A 17 15.78 -29.89 -2.49
N LEU A 18 15.15 -30.92 -3.06
CA LEU A 18 13.98 -30.77 -3.94
C LEU A 18 12.71 -30.34 -3.17
N ALA A 19 12.53 -30.85 -1.95
CA ALA A 19 11.43 -30.46 -1.08
C ALA A 19 11.55 -29.00 -0.60
N VAL A 20 12.77 -28.51 -0.35
CA VAL A 20 13.02 -27.10 -0.01
C VAL A 20 12.79 -26.18 -1.22
N LEU A 21 13.12 -26.63 -2.45
CA LEU A 21 12.87 -25.84 -3.67
C LEU A 21 11.38 -25.70 -4.00
N LEU A 22 10.54 -26.68 -3.68
CA LEU A 22 9.10 -26.64 -3.90
C LEU A 22 8.33 -25.75 -2.90
N ILE A 23 8.97 -25.30 -1.81
CA ILE A 23 8.38 -24.39 -0.83
C ILE A 23 8.65 -22.91 -1.19
N ILE A 24 9.55 -22.65 -2.14
CA ILE A 24 9.89 -21.29 -2.61
C ILE A 24 9.20 -20.99 -3.95
N ALA A 25 8.01 -21.53 -4.18
CA ALA A 25 7.11 -20.92 -5.15
C ALA A 25 6.69 -19.58 -4.53
N PRO A 26 7.04 -18.41 -5.09
CA PRO A 26 6.42 -17.18 -4.67
C PRO A 26 4.93 -17.39 -4.90
N ALA A 27 4.14 -17.40 -3.82
CA ALA A 27 2.70 -17.30 -3.95
C ALA A 27 2.44 -16.10 -4.87
N LEU A 28 1.85 -16.35 -6.05
CA LEU A 28 1.43 -15.30 -6.95
C LEU A 28 0.37 -14.51 -6.19
N ALA A 29 0.78 -13.40 -5.58
CA ALA A 29 -0.14 -12.52 -4.89
C ALA A 29 -1.10 -11.93 -5.93
N LEU A 30 -2.40 -11.97 -5.65
CA LEU A 30 -3.43 -11.35 -6.48
C LEU A 30 -3.12 -9.86 -6.66
N THR A 31 -3.47 -9.27 -7.80
CA THR A 31 -3.11 -7.88 -8.09
C THR A 31 -4.25 -6.93 -7.73
N ALA A 32 -3.91 -5.84 -7.05
CA ALA A 32 -4.82 -4.71 -6.79
C ALA A 32 -4.15 -3.40 -7.23
N GLU A 33 -4.75 -2.73 -8.21
CA GLU A 33 -4.27 -1.46 -8.74
C GLU A 33 -5.20 -0.33 -8.33
N TYR A 34 -4.61 0.77 -7.85
CA TYR A 34 -5.31 1.98 -7.46
C TYR A 34 -4.73 3.16 -8.21
N ARG A 35 -5.60 3.96 -8.81
CA ARG A 35 -5.23 5.20 -9.46
C ARG A 35 -5.92 6.36 -8.77
N ILE A 36 -5.14 7.22 -8.13
CA ILE A 36 -5.65 8.44 -7.52
C ILE A 36 -5.93 9.45 -8.63
N PHE A 37 -7.08 10.13 -8.58
CA PHE A 37 -7.41 11.18 -9.55
C PHE A 37 -6.61 12.45 -9.29
N PRO A 38 -6.37 13.30 -10.30
CA PRO A 38 -5.53 14.50 -10.17
C PRO A 38 -5.91 15.43 -9.01
N ASN A 39 -7.19 15.49 -8.65
CA ASN A 39 -7.66 16.33 -7.56
C ASN A 39 -7.37 15.76 -6.16
N GLY A 40 -6.92 14.50 -6.06
CA GLY A 40 -6.65 13.82 -4.79
C GLY A 40 -7.87 13.45 -3.95
N THR A 41 -9.09 13.65 -4.47
CA THR A 41 -10.36 13.47 -3.74
C THR A 41 -11.04 12.12 -3.97
N ALA A 42 -10.58 11.35 -4.95
CA ALA A 42 -11.14 10.06 -5.30
C ALA A 42 -10.08 9.20 -5.99
N TYR A 43 -10.33 7.90 -6.01
CA TYR A 43 -9.50 6.91 -6.69
C TYR A 43 -10.35 5.95 -7.51
N GLN A 44 -9.71 5.33 -8.49
CA GLN A 44 -10.23 4.17 -9.20
C GLN A 44 -9.46 2.93 -8.76
N GLY A 45 -10.17 1.93 -8.24
CA GLY A 45 -9.63 0.62 -7.88
C GLY A 45 -9.92 -0.40 -8.97
N THR A 46 -8.94 -1.25 -9.27
CA THR A 46 -9.04 -2.44 -10.11
C THR A 46 -8.45 -3.61 -9.33
N VAL A 47 -9.30 -4.52 -8.85
CA VAL A 47 -8.90 -5.60 -7.93
C VAL A 47 -9.22 -6.94 -8.54
N GLN A 48 -8.23 -7.83 -8.59
CA GLN A 48 -8.43 -9.22 -8.99
C GLN A 48 -9.02 -10.03 -7.84
N VAL A 49 -10.01 -10.86 -8.14
CA VAL A 49 -10.67 -11.72 -7.18
C VAL A 49 -10.65 -13.13 -7.74
N GLU A 50 -10.17 -14.08 -6.94
CA GLU A 50 -10.04 -15.48 -7.33
C GLU A 50 -10.88 -16.36 -6.40
N ASN A 51 -11.63 -17.30 -6.99
CA ASN A 51 -12.48 -18.26 -6.28
C ASN A 51 -13.39 -17.63 -5.20
N ALA A 52 -13.90 -16.41 -5.44
CA ALA A 52 -14.81 -15.74 -4.52
C ALA A 52 -16.19 -15.57 -5.14
N ASP A 53 -17.19 -15.48 -4.26
CA ASP A 53 -18.60 -15.24 -4.56
C ASP A 53 -19.07 -13.85 -4.09
N ARG A 54 -18.18 -13.10 -3.43
CA ARG A 54 -18.47 -11.77 -2.90
C ARG A 54 -17.23 -10.88 -2.89
N PHE A 55 -17.48 -9.57 -2.99
CA PHE A 55 -16.46 -8.55 -2.80
C PHE A 55 -16.99 -7.44 -1.90
N GLU A 56 -16.21 -7.10 -0.88
CA GLU A 56 -16.54 -6.08 0.12
C GLU A 56 -15.67 -4.84 -0.10
N PHE A 57 -16.32 -3.68 -0.24
CA PHE A 57 -15.66 -2.37 -0.30
C PHE A 57 -15.47 -1.86 1.13
N ALA A 58 -14.27 -2.05 1.68
CA ALA A 58 -13.97 -1.64 3.04
C ALA A 58 -12.55 -1.07 3.20
N GLU A 59 -12.44 -0.13 4.14
CA GLU A 59 -11.21 0.44 4.68
C GLU A 59 -10.87 -0.18 6.04
N VAL A 60 -9.63 -0.03 6.49
CA VAL A 60 -9.20 -0.42 7.84
C VAL A 60 -9.29 0.80 8.76
N GLY A 61 -10.04 0.69 9.85
CA GLY A 61 -10.12 1.68 10.91
C GLY A 61 -8.96 1.60 11.91
N LEU A 62 -8.97 2.49 12.90
CA LEU A 62 -7.83 2.69 13.82
C LEU A 62 -7.57 1.48 14.73
N LEU A 63 -8.58 0.66 14.99
CA LEU A 63 -8.50 -0.55 15.81
C LEU A 63 -8.48 -1.82 14.94
N GLY A 64 -8.29 -1.68 13.62
CA GLY A 64 -8.33 -2.78 12.66
C GLY A 64 -9.74 -3.20 12.24
N GLU A 65 -10.77 -2.44 12.63
CA GLU A 65 -12.14 -2.65 12.20
C GLU A 65 -12.30 -2.41 10.69
N ARG A 66 -13.23 -3.13 10.05
CA ARG A 66 -13.58 -2.87 8.64
C ARG A 66 -14.66 -1.80 8.55
N ILE A 67 -14.35 -0.71 7.87
CA ILE A 67 -15.27 0.42 7.68
C ILE A 67 -15.80 0.35 6.24
N PRO A 68 -17.11 0.20 6.03
CA PRO A 68 -17.67 0.11 4.69
C PRO A 68 -17.49 1.42 3.91
N VAL A 69 -17.01 1.31 2.67
CA VAL A 69 -16.78 2.45 1.78
C VAL A 69 -17.90 2.51 0.75
N GLN A 70 -18.48 3.70 0.58
CA GLN A 70 -19.45 3.96 -0.47
C GLN A 70 -18.72 4.18 -1.80
N VAL A 71 -18.91 3.26 -2.74
CA VAL A 71 -18.25 3.28 -4.05
C VAL A 71 -19.26 3.52 -5.17
N THR A 72 -18.77 3.98 -6.32
CA THR A 72 -19.56 4.25 -7.52
C THR A 72 -18.91 3.63 -8.76
N GLY A 73 -19.68 3.48 -9.84
CA GLY A 73 -19.16 2.98 -11.11
C GLY A 73 -18.60 1.55 -11.02
N VAL A 74 -19.24 0.69 -10.22
CA VAL A 74 -18.84 -0.70 -10.05
C VAL A 74 -19.11 -1.49 -11.33
N SER A 75 -18.07 -2.16 -11.83
CA SER A 75 -18.15 -3.07 -12.97
C SER A 75 -17.37 -4.34 -12.69
N LEU A 76 -17.94 -5.47 -13.09
CA LEU A 76 -17.32 -6.78 -13.00
C LEU A 76 -16.88 -7.23 -14.40
N SER A 77 -15.66 -7.72 -14.54
CA SER A 77 -15.15 -8.32 -15.78
C SER A 77 -14.48 -9.66 -15.50
N GLY A 78 -14.49 -10.56 -16.48
CA GLY A 78 -13.97 -11.93 -16.35
C GLY A 78 -14.41 -12.81 -17.50
N ASN A 79 -14.47 -14.13 -17.28
CA ASN A 79 -14.90 -15.12 -18.27
C ASN A 79 -16.44 -15.19 -18.42
N CYS A 80 -17.11 -14.03 -18.42
CA CYS A 80 -18.56 -13.87 -18.51
C CYS A 80 -18.92 -12.72 -19.46
N SER A 81 -20.06 -12.84 -20.15
CA SER A 81 -20.55 -11.81 -21.06
C SER A 81 -22.09 -11.79 -21.09
N PRO A 82 -22.76 -10.81 -20.44
CA PRO A 82 -22.23 -9.85 -19.47
C PRO A 82 -22.02 -10.49 -18.08
N CYS A 83 -21.01 -10.01 -17.35
CA CYS A 83 -20.83 -10.36 -15.94
C CYS A 83 -21.87 -9.61 -15.10
N THR A 84 -22.74 -10.36 -14.42
CA THR A 84 -23.77 -9.78 -13.55
C THR A 84 -23.37 -9.91 -12.09
N PHE A 85 -23.78 -8.95 -11.27
CA PHE A 85 -23.60 -8.97 -9.84
C PHE A 85 -24.84 -8.38 -9.18
N THR A 86 -25.06 -8.73 -7.92
CA THR A 86 -26.13 -8.20 -7.09
C THR A 86 -25.51 -7.45 -5.91
N TRP A 87 -26.13 -6.35 -5.51
CA TRP A 87 -25.75 -5.66 -4.29
C TRP A 87 -26.32 -6.40 -3.09
N ASN A 88 -25.44 -6.73 -2.15
CA ASN A 88 -25.80 -7.21 -0.84
C ASN A 88 -25.43 -6.08 0.13
N ASP A 89 -26.39 -5.23 0.49
CA ASP A 89 -26.14 -3.95 1.18
C ASP A 89 -25.39 -2.92 0.31
N ARG A 90 -24.99 -1.77 0.88
CA ARG A 90 -24.38 -0.63 0.18
C ARG A 90 -22.88 -0.76 -0.10
N SER A 91 -22.21 -1.76 0.47
CA SER A 91 -20.74 -1.92 0.40
C SER A 91 -20.29 -3.33 0.04
N VAL A 92 -21.22 -4.24 -0.28
CA VAL A 92 -20.86 -5.61 -0.70
C VAL A 92 -21.59 -5.95 -1.99
N ILE A 93 -20.88 -6.55 -2.92
CA ILE A 93 -21.45 -7.17 -4.11
C ILE A 93 -21.29 -8.67 -4.03
N THR A 94 -22.26 -9.40 -4.56
CA THR A 94 -22.24 -10.86 -4.69
C THR A 94 -22.37 -11.25 -6.14
N PHE A 95 -21.67 -12.32 -6.52
CA PHE A 95 -21.59 -12.84 -7.88
C PHE A 95 -21.34 -14.36 -7.83
N PRO A 96 -21.60 -15.11 -8.91
CA PRO A 96 -21.29 -16.53 -8.96
C PRO A 96 -19.81 -16.77 -8.63
N SER A 97 -19.49 -17.86 -7.93
CA SER A 97 -18.10 -18.15 -7.57
C SER A 97 -17.22 -18.31 -8.81
N GLY A 98 -16.08 -17.61 -8.83
CA GLY A 98 -15.17 -17.64 -9.97
C GLY A 98 -14.07 -16.58 -9.89
N ASN A 99 -13.39 -16.38 -11.04
CA ASN A 99 -12.26 -15.47 -11.16
C ASN A 99 -12.69 -14.22 -11.92
N TYR A 100 -12.61 -13.08 -11.26
CA TYR A 100 -13.11 -11.81 -11.75
C TYR A 100 -12.14 -10.68 -11.49
N THR A 101 -12.35 -9.58 -12.19
CA THR A 101 -11.74 -8.29 -11.91
C THR A 101 -12.86 -7.30 -11.57
N VAL A 102 -12.78 -6.73 -10.37
CA VAL A 102 -13.72 -5.72 -9.89
C VAL A 102 -13.10 -4.36 -10.13
N ARG A 103 -13.79 -3.49 -10.86
CA ARG A 103 -13.40 -2.09 -11.05
C ARG A 103 -14.43 -1.17 -10.42
N TYR A 104 -13.99 -0.17 -9.68
CA TYR A 104 -14.86 0.75 -8.96
C TYR A 104 -14.17 2.11 -8.70
N THR A 105 -14.95 3.10 -8.30
CA THR A 105 -14.46 4.43 -7.90
C THR A 105 -14.83 4.69 -6.45
N GLY A 106 -13.84 4.98 -5.61
CA GLY A 106 -14.02 5.31 -4.19
C GLY A 106 -13.60 6.75 -3.88
N PRO A 107 -14.19 7.37 -2.84
CA PRO A 107 -13.75 8.68 -2.35
C PRO A 107 -12.42 8.56 -1.60
N ILE A 108 -11.66 9.66 -1.54
CA ILE A 108 -10.51 9.80 -0.64
C ILE A 108 -10.80 10.93 0.35
N THR A 109 -10.61 10.65 1.63
CA THR A 109 -10.79 11.64 2.69
C THR A 109 -9.42 12.07 3.21
N GLN A 110 -9.19 13.38 3.38
CA GLN A 110 -7.95 13.92 3.98
C GLN A 110 -6.64 13.50 3.28
N ASN A 111 -6.67 13.27 1.96
CA ASN A 111 -5.54 12.78 1.16
C ASN A 111 -4.97 11.46 1.68
N HIS A 112 -5.86 10.61 2.20
CA HIS A 112 -5.50 9.38 2.87
C HIS A 112 -6.24 8.21 2.23
N LEU A 113 -5.50 7.35 1.53
CA LEU A 113 -5.99 6.12 0.95
C LEU A 113 -5.68 4.98 1.92
N VAL A 114 -6.71 4.25 2.34
CA VAL A 114 -6.58 3.02 3.12
C VAL A 114 -7.27 1.90 2.35
N VAL A 115 -6.63 0.74 2.25
CA VAL A 115 -7.23 -0.42 1.58
C VAL A 115 -6.91 -1.69 2.37
N ALA A 116 -7.88 -2.61 2.41
CA ALA A 116 -7.82 -3.85 3.15
C ALA A 116 -8.11 -5.04 2.23
N PHE A 117 -7.40 -6.14 2.44
CA PHE A 117 -7.60 -7.38 1.69
C PHE A 117 -7.70 -8.57 2.65
N PRO A 118 -8.55 -9.56 2.36
CA PRO A 118 -8.62 -10.80 3.13
C PRO A 118 -7.34 -11.63 3.00
N GLU A 119 -6.70 -11.58 1.84
CA GLU A 119 -5.48 -12.30 1.48
C GLU A 119 -4.37 -11.32 1.11
N PRO A 120 -3.09 -11.74 1.02
CA PRO A 120 -2.02 -10.86 0.58
C PRO A 120 -2.11 -10.55 -0.92
N TYR A 121 -2.13 -9.27 -1.26
CA TYR A 121 -2.17 -8.75 -2.63
C TYR A 121 -0.86 -8.06 -2.98
N ARG A 122 -0.52 -8.09 -4.28
CA ARG A 122 0.40 -7.13 -4.88
C ARG A 122 -0.37 -5.84 -5.11
N VAL A 123 -0.07 -4.82 -4.31
CA VAL A 123 -0.78 -3.53 -4.34
C VAL A 123 0.05 -2.51 -5.10
N MET A 124 -0.55 -1.88 -6.10
CA MET A 124 0.09 -0.82 -6.89
C MET A 124 -0.78 0.43 -6.81
N VAL A 125 -0.22 1.53 -6.30
CA VAL A 125 -0.92 2.80 -6.18
C VAL A 125 -0.21 3.84 -7.03
N ARG A 126 -0.92 4.37 -8.03
CA ARG A 126 -0.49 5.50 -8.85
C ARG A 126 -0.98 6.81 -8.26
N VAL A 127 -0.03 7.63 -7.85
CA VAL A 127 -0.23 8.99 -7.35
C VAL A 127 0.01 9.94 -8.53
N PRO A 128 -0.95 10.82 -8.87
CA PRO A 128 -0.82 11.73 -10.00
C PRO A 128 0.30 12.77 -9.78
N PRO A 129 0.82 13.39 -10.85
CA PRO A 129 1.77 14.48 -10.72
C PRO A 129 1.18 15.63 -9.91
N GLY A 130 2.02 16.31 -9.13
CA GLY A 130 1.61 17.40 -8.24
C GLY A 130 1.16 16.95 -6.84
N LEU A 131 1.20 15.65 -6.54
CA LEU A 131 1.08 15.11 -5.18
C LEU A 131 2.33 14.30 -4.86
N ASP A 132 2.78 14.33 -3.61
CA ASP A 132 3.96 13.60 -3.15
C ASP A 132 3.64 12.79 -1.88
N VAL A 133 4.45 11.76 -1.64
CA VAL A 133 4.35 10.79 -0.54
C VAL A 133 5.69 10.56 0.15
N ARG A 134 6.79 11.11 -0.38
CA ARG A 134 8.17 10.78 0.02
C ARG A 134 8.58 11.38 1.37
N ASN A 135 8.02 12.52 1.76
CA ASN A 135 8.35 13.17 3.03
C ASN A 135 7.62 12.48 4.20
N ARG A 136 8.38 11.80 5.06
CA ARG A 136 7.88 11.06 6.23
C ARG A 136 7.19 11.91 7.29
N LEU A 137 7.37 13.24 7.28
CA LEU A 137 6.70 14.15 8.22
C LEU A 137 5.31 14.56 7.73
N LEU A 138 5.02 14.40 6.44
CA LEU A 138 3.77 14.86 5.81
C LEU A 138 2.95 13.70 5.24
N GLY A 139 3.62 12.68 4.73
CA GLY A 139 3.05 11.47 4.16
C GLY A 139 3.26 10.25 5.06
N VAL A 140 2.53 9.20 4.73
CA VAL A 140 2.60 7.89 5.39
C VAL A 140 2.58 6.85 4.30
N ILE A 141 3.47 5.87 4.40
CA ILE A 141 3.51 4.70 3.52
C ILE A 141 3.59 3.50 4.46
N SER A 142 2.51 2.74 4.57
CA SER A 142 2.39 1.60 5.47
C SER A 142 1.68 0.44 4.75
N PRO A 143 2.10 -0.82 4.98
CA PRO A 143 3.23 -1.24 5.81
C PRO A 143 4.58 -0.91 5.15
N ALA A 144 5.67 -1.08 5.91
CA ALA A 144 7.03 -0.92 5.40
C ALA A 144 7.33 -1.92 4.26
N GLY A 145 8.32 -1.59 3.42
CA GLY A 145 8.72 -2.41 2.27
C GLY A 145 8.04 -2.04 0.95
N ALA A 146 7.34 -0.90 0.91
CA ALA A 146 6.86 -0.32 -0.34
C ALA A 146 8.04 0.22 -1.17
N GLU A 147 8.03 -0.06 -2.47
CA GLU A 147 8.91 0.57 -3.44
C GLU A 147 8.20 1.77 -4.06
N VAL A 148 8.85 2.94 -4.01
CA VAL A 148 8.35 4.16 -4.64
C VAL A 148 9.21 4.45 -5.86
N SER A 149 8.61 4.42 -7.04
CA SER A 149 9.26 4.78 -8.29
C SER A 149 8.57 5.96 -8.96
N GLU A 150 9.34 6.76 -9.69
CA GLU A 150 8.82 7.89 -10.46
C GLU A 150 8.63 7.44 -11.90
N GLU A 151 7.41 7.60 -12.43
CA GLU A 151 7.09 7.29 -13.82
C GLU A 151 7.49 8.46 -14.74
N LYS A 152 7.58 8.19 -16.05
CA LYS A 152 8.04 9.18 -17.06
C LYS A 152 7.13 10.42 -17.18
N ASP A 153 5.89 10.31 -16.73
CA ASP A 153 4.89 11.38 -16.72
C ASP A 153 4.96 12.25 -15.43
N GLY A 154 5.91 11.96 -14.53
CA GLY A 154 6.03 12.63 -13.23
C GLY A 154 5.04 12.13 -12.19
N SER A 155 4.29 11.06 -12.47
CA SER A 155 3.48 10.36 -11.47
C SER A 155 4.36 9.48 -10.58
N LEU A 156 3.91 9.20 -9.37
CA LEU A 156 4.60 8.28 -8.46
C LEU A 156 3.85 6.95 -8.43
N LEU A 157 4.59 5.85 -8.58
CA LEU A 157 4.09 4.50 -8.44
C LEU A 157 4.60 3.90 -7.12
N VAL A 158 3.68 3.62 -6.21
CA VAL A 158 3.97 2.97 -4.93
C VAL A 158 3.54 1.51 -5.02
N THR A 159 4.47 0.59 -4.85
CA THR A 159 4.24 -0.85 -5.01
C THR A 159 4.59 -1.63 -3.75
N TRP A 160 3.65 -2.47 -3.31
CA TRP A 160 3.88 -3.52 -2.33
C TRP A 160 3.79 -4.87 -3.03
N ASN A 161 4.82 -5.72 -2.87
CA ASN A 161 4.85 -7.04 -3.53
C ASN A 161 3.83 -8.03 -2.92
N SER A 162 3.61 -7.95 -1.61
CA SER A 162 2.65 -8.79 -0.90
C SER A 162 2.24 -8.11 0.40
N THR A 163 0.98 -7.69 0.50
CA THR A 163 0.44 -7.08 1.72
C THR A 163 -1.07 -7.33 1.87
N ARG A 164 -1.55 -7.41 3.10
CA ARG A 164 -3.00 -7.52 3.43
C ARG A 164 -3.67 -6.17 3.63
N SER A 165 -2.89 -5.11 3.80
CA SER A 165 -3.38 -3.75 3.93
C SER A 165 -2.37 -2.81 3.30
N ALA A 166 -2.86 -1.71 2.72
CA ALA A 166 -1.98 -0.63 2.28
C ALA A 166 -2.60 0.70 2.71
N GLU A 167 -1.75 1.55 3.24
CA GLU A 167 -2.08 2.88 3.72
C GLU A 167 -1.11 3.86 3.08
N LEU A 168 -1.68 4.83 2.38
CA LEU A 168 -0.95 5.85 1.66
C LEU A 168 -1.54 7.22 1.97
N ARG A 169 -0.73 8.07 2.61
CA ARG A 169 -1.04 9.48 2.80
C ARG A 169 -0.17 10.33 1.90
N PHE A 170 -0.83 11.12 1.07
CA PHE A 170 -0.18 12.01 0.12
C PHE A 170 -0.46 13.48 0.48
N TYR A 171 0.37 14.37 -0.03
CA TYR A 171 0.26 15.81 0.23
C TYR A 171 0.61 16.61 -1.02
N PRO A 172 0.02 17.81 -1.17
CA PRO A 172 0.40 18.71 -2.25
C PRO A 172 1.72 19.43 -1.89
N PRO A 173 2.53 19.85 -2.89
CA PRO A 173 3.88 20.35 -2.70
C PRO A 173 3.95 21.60 -1.81
N GLU A 174 2.88 22.40 -1.76
CA GLU A 174 2.83 23.58 -0.90
C GLU A 174 2.98 23.22 0.58
N ARG A 175 2.55 22.02 1.00
CA ARG A 175 2.72 21.59 2.40
C ARG A 175 4.19 21.42 2.79
N GLU A 176 5.06 21.01 1.87
CA GLU A 176 6.51 20.95 2.13
C GLU A 176 7.12 22.33 2.30
N LEU A 177 6.67 23.28 1.47
CA LEU A 177 7.08 24.67 1.59
C LEU A 177 6.70 25.21 2.97
N TRP A 178 5.45 25.03 3.39
CA TRP A 178 4.99 25.44 4.73
C TRP A 178 5.77 24.78 5.86
N LEU A 179 6.06 23.48 5.75
CA LEU A 179 6.86 22.77 6.75
C LEU A 179 8.28 23.35 6.85
N THR A 180 8.87 23.73 5.71
CA THR A 180 10.20 24.34 5.65
C THR A 180 10.20 25.72 6.32
N TRP A 181 9.23 26.58 5.99
CA TRP A 181 9.06 27.89 6.63
C TRP A 181 8.85 27.77 8.13
N PHE A 182 8.00 26.83 8.55
CA PHE A 182 7.74 26.54 9.96
C PHE A 182 9.04 26.13 10.67
N GLY A 183 9.78 25.16 10.13
CA GLY A 183 11.05 24.71 10.70
C GLY A 183 12.07 25.84 10.80
N GLN A 184 12.22 26.65 9.77
CA GLN A 184 13.17 27.77 9.74
C GLN A 184 12.83 28.84 10.80
N PHE A 185 11.55 29.17 10.95
CA PHE A 185 11.09 30.10 11.98
C PHE A 185 11.46 29.61 13.39
N TRP A 186 11.20 28.33 13.69
CA TRP A 186 11.54 27.73 14.98
C TRP A 186 13.04 27.65 15.24
N ILE A 187 13.85 27.37 14.22
CA ILE A 187 15.31 27.35 14.35
C ILE A 187 15.83 28.74 14.73
N ILE A 188 15.33 29.80 14.11
CA ILE A 188 15.74 31.18 14.43
C ILE A 188 15.41 31.52 15.88
N ILE A 189 14.19 31.20 16.33
CA ILE A 189 13.79 31.40 17.73
C ILE A 189 14.70 30.62 18.68
N ALA A 190 14.97 29.35 18.37
CA ALA A 190 15.85 28.51 19.17
C ALA A 190 17.25 29.12 19.28
N ILE A 191 17.82 29.64 18.19
CA ILE A 191 19.12 30.33 18.22
C ILE A 191 19.06 31.59 19.10
N VAL A 192 18.07 32.47 18.90
CA VAL A 192 17.96 33.72 19.64
C VAL A 192 17.80 33.49 21.15
N LEU A 193 17.07 32.43 21.54
CA LEU A 193 16.85 32.12 22.96
C LEU A 193 18.01 31.33 23.59
N LEU A 194 18.56 30.35 22.88
CA LEU A 194 19.58 29.45 23.43
C LEU A 194 20.99 30.05 23.38
N LEU A 195 21.33 30.79 22.33
CA LEU A 195 22.66 31.39 22.17
C LEU A 195 23.05 32.30 23.36
N PRO A 196 22.21 33.25 23.83
CA PRO A 196 22.57 34.05 25.01
C PRO A 196 22.67 33.22 26.29
N PHE A 197 21.83 32.19 26.45
CA PHE A 197 21.89 31.26 27.60
C PHE A 197 23.22 30.49 27.63
N PHE A 198 23.68 29.97 26.50
CA PHE A 198 24.97 29.28 26.41
C PHE A 198 26.16 30.24 26.60
N LEU A 199 26.07 31.47 26.08
CA LEU A 199 27.10 32.50 26.29
C LEU A 199 27.21 32.92 27.77
N THR A 200 26.09 33.09 28.48
CA THR A 200 26.10 33.42 29.91
C THR A 200 26.60 32.28 30.78
N ARG A 201 26.24 31.03 30.46
CA ARG A 201 26.76 29.85 31.17
C ARG A 201 28.28 29.72 31.03
N LYS A 202 28.83 29.93 29.83
CA LYS A 202 30.28 29.86 29.59
C LYS A 202 31.08 30.91 30.39
N ARG A 203 30.51 32.10 30.63
CA ARG A 203 31.12 33.14 31.48
C ARG A 203 31.09 32.85 32.99
N ARG A 204 30.27 31.91 33.47
CA ARG A 204 30.20 31.54 34.89
C ARG A 204 31.07 30.33 35.26
N SER A 205 31.67 29.65 34.28
CA SER A 205 32.48 28.44 34.48
C SER A 205 33.96 28.60 34.11
N GLY A 206 34.40 29.82 33.78
CA GLY A 206 35.81 30.21 33.67
C GLY A 206 36.08 31.34 34.66
#